data_AF-A0A7K2JLR2-F1
#
_entry.id   AF-A0A7K2JLR2-F1
#
_cell.length_a   1.000
_cell.length_b   1.000
_cell.length_c   1.000
_cell.angle_alpha   90.00
_cell.angle_beta   90.00
_cell.angle_gamma   90.00
#
_symmetry.space_group_name_H-M   'P 1'
#
loop_
_entity.id
_entity.type
_entity.pdbx_description
1 polymer ?
#
loop_
_entity_poly.entity_id
_entity_poly.type
_entity_poly.pdbx_seq_one_letter_code
_entity_poly.pdbx_strand_id
1 'polypeptide(L)'
;MFFEFNQNNSGGGFDFDAERGITHHVIVEADDAAHANYRAERIGLYFDGDGDCACCGYRWSEQWAADKGDEVPSIYGEAVQDYDFRYRWMGADRPEAYVHFADGRVQGYGFGPKVLK
;
A
#
# COMPACT_ATOMS: atom_id res chain seq x y z
N MET A 1 -3.55 -4.58 -14.17
CA MET A 1 -2.35 -3.82 -13.79
C MET A 1 -2.34 -3.67 -12.28
N PHE A 2 -1.18 -3.45 -11.69
CA PHE A 2 -1.01 -3.23 -10.25
C PHE A 2 -0.60 -1.78 -9.99
N PHE A 3 -1.28 -1.13 -9.05
CA PHE A 3 -1.06 0.27 -8.70
C PHE A 3 -0.66 0.36 -7.24
N GLU A 4 0.50 0.95 -6.98
CA GLU A 4 1.03 1.14 -5.62
C GLU A 4 0.51 2.44 -5.02
N PHE A 5 -0.01 2.35 -3.81
CA PHE A 5 -0.27 3.46 -2.91
C PHE A 5 0.69 3.34 -1.72
N ASN A 6 1.46 4.39 -1.46
CA ASN A 6 2.36 4.47 -0.30
C ASN A 6 1.96 5.63 0.62
N GLN A 7 2.24 5.47 1.91
CA GLN A 7 1.89 6.48 2.92
C GLN A 7 2.96 7.57 3.05
N ASN A 8 2.54 8.82 3.01
CA ASN A 8 3.31 9.92 3.56
C ASN A 8 3.32 9.82 5.10
N ASN A 9 4.51 9.93 5.71
CA ASN A 9 4.72 9.76 7.14
C ASN A 9 5.24 11.03 7.84
N SER A 10 5.08 12.20 7.23
CA SER A 10 5.55 13.49 7.79
C SER A 10 4.98 13.81 9.19
N GLY A 11 3.89 13.13 9.61
CA GLY A 11 3.31 13.21 10.96
C GLY A 11 3.87 12.22 11.99
N GLY A 12 4.84 11.37 11.61
CA GLY A 12 5.56 10.48 12.53
C GLY A 12 4.93 9.09 12.76
N GLY A 13 3.98 8.66 11.93
CA GLY A 13 3.38 7.33 12.04
C GLY A 13 2.75 6.87 10.74
N PHE A 14 2.42 5.57 10.67
CA PHE A 14 1.74 4.91 9.56
C PHE A 14 0.40 4.34 10.02
N ASP A 15 -0.63 4.46 9.19
CA ASP A 15 -1.90 3.77 9.38
C ASP A 15 -1.72 2.28 9.12
N PHE A 16 -2.33 1.47 9.97
CA PHE A 16 -2.29 0.01 9.87
C PHE A 16 -3.64 -0.58 10.25
N ASP A 17 -4.19 -1.40 9.36
CA ASP A 17 -5.40 -2.17 9.58
C ASP A 17 -5.24 -3.52 8.87
N ALA A 18 -5.00 -4.58 9.65
CA ALA A 18 -4.77 -5.91 9.09
C ALA A 18 -6.03 -6.52 8.47
N GLU A 19 -7.22 -6.18 8.97
CA GLU A 19 -8.48 -6.72 8.45
C GLU A 19 -8.81 -6.12 7.09
N ARG A 20 -8.48 -4.83 6.92
CA ARG A 20 -8.61 -4.12 5.64
C ARG A 20 -7.40 -4.28 4.73
N GLY A 21 -6.32 -4.92 5.17
CA GLY A 21 -5.09 -5.01 4.39
C GLY A 21 -4.46 -3.64 4.10
N ILE A 22 -4.47 -2.76 5.10
CA ILE A 22 -3.81 -1.44 5.07
C ILE A 22 -2.51 -1.53 5.86
N THR A 23 -1.43 -1.10 5.24
CA THR A 23 -0.07 -1.01 5.82
C THR A 23 0.71 0.08 5.09
N HIS A 24 2.03 0.15 5.25
CA HIS A 24 2.88 1.15 4.61
C HIS A 24 2.70 1.21 3.08
N HIS A 25 2.77 0.06 2.41
CA HIS A 25 2.49 -0.07 0.97
C HIS A 25 1.21 -0.87 0.73
N VAL A 26 0.30 -0.32 -0.09
CA VAL A 26 -0.92 -0.98 -0.52
C VAL A 26 -0.92 -1.05 -2.03
N ILE A 27 -0.90 -2.24 -2.59
CA ILE A 27 -0.85 -2.47 -4.03
C ILE A 27 -2.20 -3.02 -4.47
N VAL A 28 -2.85 -2.38 -5.43
CA VAL A 28 -4.20 -2.75 -5.88
C VAL A 28 -4.15 -3.22 -7.33
N GLU A 29 -4.68 -4.41 -7.59
CA GLU A 29 -4.92 -4.88 -8.95
C GLU A 29 -6.20 -4.26 -9.51
N ALA A 30 -6.07 -3.58 -10.65
CA ALA A 30 -7.16 -2.88 -11.32
C ALA A 30 -6.95 -2.80 -12.84
N ASP A 31 -8.00 -2.39 -13.55
CA ASP A 31 -7.98 -2.23 -15.01
C ASP A 31 -7.24 -0.96 -15.44
N ASP A 32 -7.37 0.12 -14.65
CA ASP A 32 -6.75 1.42 -14.86
C ASP A 32 -6.64 2.20 -13.53
N ALA A 33 -6.03 3.39 -13.59
CA ALA A 33 -5.81 4.25 -12.42
C ALA A 33 -7.11 4.67 -11.72
N ALA A 34 -8.19 4.95 -12.48
CA ALA A 34 -9.47 5.35 -11.90
C ALA A 34 -10.13 4.17 -11.15
N HIS A 35 -10.08 2.97 -11.74
CA HIS A 35 -10.53 1.74 -11.08
C HIS A 35 -9.66 1.43 -9.85
N ALA A 36 -8.35 1.69 -9.89
CA ALA A 36 -7.46 1.52 -8.74
C ALA A 36 -7.86 2.44 -7.57
N ASN A 37 -8.05 3.74 -7.84
CA ASN A 37 -8.50 4.71 -6.84
C ASN A 37 -9.85 4.29 -6.22
N TYR A 38 -10.83 3.95 -7.06
CA TYR A 38 -12.13 3.47 -6.61
C TYR A 38 -12.03 2.24 -5.68
N ARG A 39 -11.16 1.28 -6.01
CA ARG A 39 -10.95 0.10 -5.18
C ARG A 39 -10.24 0.45 -3.87
N ALA A 40 -9.22 1.31 -3.92
CA ALA A 40 -8.48 1.78 -2.75
C ALA A 40 -9.41 2.49 -1.74
N GLU A 41 -10.32 3.35 -2.21
CA GLU A 41 -11.30 4.02 -1.35
C GLU A 41 -12.22 3.04 -0.62
N ARG A 42 -12.66 1.97 -1.30
CA ARG A 42 -13.49 0.92 -0.68
C ARG A 42 -12.74 0.07 0.36
N ILE A 43 -11.41 0.03 0.27
CA ILE A 43 -10.56 -0.59 1.29
C ILE A 43 -10.42 0.34 2.51
N GLY A 44 -10.62 1.65 2.33
CA GLY A 44 -10.55 2.67 3.38
C GLY A 44 -9.39 3.65 3.20
N LEU A 45 -8.70 3.64 2.06
CA LEU A 45 -7.84 4.76 1.67
C LEU A 45 -8.71 5.97 1.32
N TYR A 46 -8.14 7.15 1.36
CA TYR A 46 -8.81 8.42 1.09
C TYR A 46 -7.82 9.37 0.44
N PHE A 47 -8.29 10.25 -0.46
CA PHE A 47 -7.43 11.13 -1.25
C PHE A 47 -7.78 12.61 -1.10
N ASP A 48 -8.81 12.92 -0.31
CA ASP A 48 -9.28 14.26 -0.01
C ASP A 48 -8.50 14.94 1.13
N GLY A 49 -7.62 14.18 1.80
CA GLY A 49 -6.85 14.65 2.94
C GLY A 49 -7.67 14.78 4.22
N ASP A 50 -8.87 14.18 4.30
CA ASP A 50 -9.66 14.23 5.53
C ASP A 50 -8.90 13.56 6.69
N GLY A 51 -8.86 14.24 7.84
CA GLY A 51 -8.10 13.80 9.01
C GLY A 51 -6.58 14.02 8.95
N ASP A 52 -6.02 14.50 7.84
CA ASP A 52 -4.58 14.75 7.73
C ASP A 52 -4.14 16.07 8.41
N CYS A 53 -2.89 16.11 8.92
CA CYS A 53 -2.33 17.39 9.37
C CYS A 53 -2.12 18.30 8.16
N ALA A 54 -2.73 19.48 8.18
CA ALA A 54 -2.48 20.54 7.19
C ALA A 54 -0.97 20.87 7.02
N CYS A 55 -0.16 20.60 8.06
CA CYS A 55 1.28 20.79 8.08
C CYS A 55 2.08 19.64 7.44
N CYS A 56 1.55 18.41 7.48
CA CYS A 56 2.25 17.20 7.06
C CYS A 56 1.91 16.82 5.61
N GLY A 57 0.84 17.38 5.05
CA GLY A 57 0.32 17.00 3.74
C GLY A 57 -0.54 15.74 3.81
N TYR A 58 -1.01 15.28 2.65
CA TYR A 58 -1.92 14.14 2.57
C TYR A 58 -1.22 12.83 2.86
N ARG A 59 -1.91 11.91 3.54
CA ARG A 59 -1.47 10.56 3.85
C ARG A 59 -1.29 9.73 2.59
N TRP A 60 -2.31 9.72 1.74
CA TRP A 60 -2.33 8.98 0.48
C TRP A 60 -2.45 9.95 -0.68
N SER A 61 -1.82 9.59 -1.80
CA SER A 61 -2.04 10.26 -3.08
C SER A 61 -2.82 9.35 -4.00
N GLU A 62 -3.78 9.90 -4.73
CA GLU A 62 -4.47 9.17 -5.78
C GLU A 62 -3.53 8.87 -6.96
N GLN A 63 -3.84 7.81 -7.72
CA GLN A 63 -3.22 7.58 -9.02
C GLN A 63 -3.76 8.58 -10.04
N TRP A 64 -2.90 9.03 -10.93
CA TRP A 64 -3.22 9.98 -11.98
C TRP A 64 -3.70 9.22 -13.22
N ALA A 65 -4.58 9.82 -14.03
CA ALA A 65 -5.15 9.16 -15.21
C ALA A 65 -4.10 8.69 -16.25
N ALA A 66 -2.90 9.28 -16.23
CA ALA A 66 -1.79 8.86 -17.08
C ALA A 66 -1.08 7.60 -16.59
N ASP A 67 -1.21 7.26 -15.31
CA ASP A 67 -0.53 6.13 -14.68
C ASP A 67 -1.04 4.82 -15.27
N LYS A 68 -0.10 3.94 -15.59
CA LYS A 68 -0.38 2.66 -16.23
C LYS A 68 -0.40 1.49 -15.23
N GLY A 69 0.18 1.71 -14.05
CA GLY A 69 0.51 0.62 -13.14
C GLY A 69 1.55 -0.32 -13.75
N ASP A 70 1.85 -1.38 -13.02
CA ASP A 70 2.80 -2.41 -13.42
C ASP A 70 2.09 -3.72 -13.77
N GLU A 71 2.75 -4.57 -14.56
CA GLU A 71 2.20 -5.89 -14.96
C GLU A 71 2.16 -6.87 -13.78
N VAL A 72 3.03 -6.68 -12.80
CA VAL A 72 3.15 -7.47 -11.58
C VAL A 72 3.05 -6.54 -10.36
N PRO A 73 2.63 -7.02 -9.18
CA PRO A 73 2.60 -6.18 -7.99
C PRO A 73 4.02 -5.73 -7.66
N SER A 74 4.20 -4.42 -7.47
CA SER A 74 5.50 -3.78 -7.34
C SER A 74 5.49 -2.71 -6.24
N ILE A 75 6.68 -2.40 -5.74
CA ILE A 75 6.95 -1.26 -4.86
C ILE A 75 8.03 -0.44 -5.55
N TYR A 76 7.73 0.82 -5.86
CA TYR A 76 8.59 1.72 -6.61
C TYR A 76 9.14 1.11 -7.92
N GLY A 77 8.32 0.29 -8.60
CA GLY A 77 8.65 -0.38 -9.86
C GLY A 77 9.45 -1.68 -9.72
N GLU A 78 9.83 -2.09 -8.50
CA GLU A 78 10.44 -3.40 -8.24
C GLU A 78 9.38 -4.41 -7.82
N ALA A 79 9.38 -5.61 -8.42
CA ALA A 79 8.38 -6.63 -8.10
C ALA A 79 8.38 -6.96 -6.60
N VAL A 80 7.20 -6.99 -5.96
CA VAL A 80 7.04 -7.12 -4.50
C VAL A 80 7.66 -8.40 -3.93
N GLN A 81 7.78 -9.45 -4.76
CA GLN A 81 8.41 -10.72 -4.39
C GLN A 81 9.94 -10.62 -4.30
N ASP A 82 10.54 -9.67 -5.03
CA ASP A 82 11.98 -9.44 -5.13
C ASP A 82 12.42 -8.25 -4.25
N TYR A 83 11.47 -7.40 -3.86
CA TYR A 83 11.71 -6.19 -3.06
C TYR A 83 12.42 -6.47 -1.74
N ASP A 84 13.45 -5.68 -1.47
CA ASP A 84 14.28 -5.80 -0.28
C ASP A 84 13.68 -5.10 0.96
N PHE A 85 12.98 -5.88 1.79
CA PHE A 85 12.36 -5.41 3.03
C PHE A 85 13.33 -5.27 4.23
N ARG A 86 14.65 -5.13 4.00
CA ARG A 86 15.62 -4.88 5.09
C ARG A 86 15.30 -3.60 5.87
N TYR A 87 14.86 -2.56 5.18
CA TYR A 87 14.42 -1.31 5.80
C TYR A 87 12.89 -1.29 5.83
N ARG A 88 12.34 -1.46 7.02
CA ARG A 88 10.91 -1.67 7.27
C ARG A 88 10.45 -0.77 8.40
N TRP A 89 9.18 -0.38 8.35
CA TRP A 89 8.54 0.42 9.38
C TRP A 89 7.61 -0.41 10.25
N MET A 90 7.06 -1.50 9.71
CA MET A 90 6.14 -2.37 10.43
C MET A 90 6.88 -3.32 11.34
N GLY A 91 6.30 -3.64 12.50
CA GLY A 91 6.80 -4.69 13.40
C GLY A 91 6.90 -6.04 12.70
N ALA A 92 7.80 -6.93 13.15
CA ALA A 92 8.16 -8.17 12.45
C ALA A 92 6.99 -9.12 12.15
N ASP A 93 5.93 -9.05 12.95
CA ASP A 93 4.69 -9.82 12.84
C ASP A 93 3.67 -9.21 11.85
N ARG A 94 3.96 -8.02 11.33
CA ARG A 94 3.11 -7.27 10.41
C ARG A 94 3.76 -7.20 9.02
N PRO A 95 2.98 -7.30 7.94
CA PRO A 95 3.50 -7.12 6.60
C PRO A 95 3.79 -5.64 6.32
N GLU A 96 4.87 -5.39 5.60
CA GLU A 96 5.24 -4.05 5.13
C GLU A 96 4.44 -3.64 3.88
N ALA A 97 3.93 -4.63 3.14
CA ALA A 97 3.08 -4.41 1.97
C ALA A 97 1.89 -5.37 1.93
N TYR A 98 0.74 -4.88 1.48
CA TYR A 98 -0.41 -5.71 1.13
C TYR A 98 -0.72 -5.59 -0.36
N VAL A 99 -0.99 -6.73 -1.00
CA VAL A 99 -1.48 -6.80 -2.39
C VAL A 99 -2.96 -7.21 -2.36
N HIS A 100 -3.81 -6.38 -2.96
CA HIS A 100 -5.25 -6.61 -3.15
C HIS A 100 -5.50 -7.04 -4.59
N PHE A 101 -5.79 -8.32 -4.79
CA PHE A 101 -6.04 -8.91 -6.10
C PHE A 101 -7.45 -8.62 -6.60
N ALA A 102 -7.62 -8.63 -7.92
CA ALA A 102 -8.88 -8.36 -8.58
C ALA A 102 -9.99 -9.33 -8.15
N ASP A 103 -9.60 -10.58 -7.86
CA ASP A 103 -10.45 -11.68 -7.40
C ASP A 103 -10.84 -11.63 -5.91
N GLY A 104 -10.38 -10.62 -5.18
CA GLY A 104 -10.68 -10.42 -3.75
C GLY A 104 -9.71 -11.07 -2.78
N ARG A 105 -8.65 -11.75 -3.25
CA ARG A 105 -7.57 -12.19 -2.37
C ARG A 105 -6.76 -10.98 -1.86
N VAL A 106 -6.27 -11.09 -0.62
CA VAL A 106 -5.34 -10.13 -0.02
C VAL A 106 -4.11 -10.89 0.48
N GLN A 107 -2.92 -10.43 0.12
CA GLN A 107 -1.65 -11.08 0.49
C GLN A 107 -0.69 -10.08 1.13
N GLY A 108 -0.17 -10.41 2.30
CA GLY A 108 0.89 -9.65 2.97
C GLY A 108 2.29 -10.07 2.53
N TYR A 109 3.20 -9.10 2.40
CA TYR A 109 4.62 -9.24 2.07
C TYR A 109 5.49 -8.49 3.08
N GLY A 110 6.79 -8.79 3.11
CA GLY A 110 7.73 -8.08 3.99
C GLY A 110 7.56 -8.41 5.46
N PHE A 111 7.19 -9.64 5.82
CA PHE A 111 7.24 -10.11 7.21
C PHE A 111 8.67 -10.20 7.71
N GLY A 112 8.87 -9.96 9.00
CA GLY A 112 10.18 -10.04 9.62
C GLY A 112 10.59 -11.50 9.80
N PRO A 113 11.89 -11.80 9.85
CA PRO A 113 12.35 -13.13 10.21
C PRO A 113 11.78 -13.50 11.59
N LYS A 114 11.01 -14.59 11.66
CA LYS A 114 10.56 -15.15 12.92
C LYS A 114 11.73 -15.89 13.56
N VAL A 115 12.21 -15.39 14.69
CA VAL A 115 13.11 -16.16 15.54
C VAL A 115 12.25 -17.18 16.28
N LEU A 116 12.32 -18.44 15.85
CA LEU A 116 11.75 -19.56 16.61
C LEU A 116 12.57 -19.70 17.90
N LYS A 117 11.92 -19.54 19.05
CA LYS A 117 12.49 -19.82 20.37
C LYS A 117 12.24 -21.27 20.76
#